data_AF-A0A073I0U1-F1
#
_entry.id   AF-A0A073I0U1-F1
#
_cell.length_a   1.000
_cell.length_b   1.000
_cell.length_c   1.000
_cell.angle_alpha   90.00
_cell.angle_beta   90.00
_cell.angle_gamma   90.00
#
_symmetry.space_group_name_H-M   'P 1'
#
loop_
_entity.id
_entity.type
_entity.pdbx_description
1 polymer ?
#
loop_
_entity_poly.entity_id
_entity_poly.type
_entity_poly.pdbx_seq_one_letter_code
_entity_poly.pdbx_strand_id
1 'polypeptide(L)'
;MWTVAQKLIDATAFMLAKGYRVVDSVVWIKEGKKSEYKNRMGFHLRHNKEICLVGLKGTPPEGIQPFTATDIIKSIPGKNSEKPRQIKDIIKTLMPNEYYCEVFARDNNACEEFVSIGNELTNQD
;
A
#
# COMPACT_ATOMS: atom_id res chain seq x y z
N MET A 1 2.97 -3.41 -2.37
CA MET A 1 1.96 -4.48 -2.55
C MET A 1 1.24 -4.73 -1.22
N TRP A 2 -0.04 -4.37 -1.14
CA TRP A 2 -0.85 -4.61 0.07
C TRP A 2 -1.04 -6.11 0.32
N THR A 3 -0.81 -6.55 1.55
CA THR A 3 -0.99 -7.93 1.99
C THR A 3 -1.59 -8.01 3.39
N VAL A 4 -2.37 -9.07 3.61
CA VAL A 4 -2.87 -9.45 4.93
C VAL A 4 -1.89 -10.44 5.56
N ALA A 5 -1.85 -10.51 6.89
CA ALA A 5 -0.90 -11.37 7.61
C ALA A 5 -0.91 -12.83 7.13
N GLN A 6 -2.08 -13.39 6.85
CA GLN A 6 -2.24 -14.77 6.35
C GLN A 6 -1.64 -15.00 4.96
N LYS A 7 -1.46 -13.94 4.19
CA LYS A 7 -0.93 -13.97 2.82
C LYS A 7 0.47 -13.37 2.70
N LEU A 8 1.13 -13.08 3.83
CA LEU A 8 2.45 -12.45 3.82
C LEU A 8 3.49 -13.31 3.09
N ILE A 9 3.50 -14.62 3.34
CA ILE A 9 4.46 -15.55 2.70
C ILE A 9 4.16 -15.69 1.20
N ASP A 10 2.90 -15.92 0.83
CA ASP A 10 2.45 -16.00 -0.57
C ASP A 10 2.79 -14.72 -1.34
N ALA A 11 2.53 -13.56 -0.73
CA ALA A 11 2.84 -12.24 -1.26
C ALA A 11 4.35 -12.06 -1.51
N THR A 12 5.17 -12.36 -0.51
CA THR A 12 6.63 -12.28 -0.64
C THR A 12 7.13 -13.22 -1.73
N ALA A 13 6.65 -14.46 -1.76
CA ALA A 13 7.02 -15.44 -2.79
C ALA A 13 6.63 -14.96 -4.19
N PHE A 14 5.43 -14.37 -4.35
CA PHE A 14 4.99 -13.79 -5.61
C PHE A 14 5.92 -12.65 -6.09
N MET A 15 6.31 -11.73 -5.20
CA MET A 15 7.23 -10.64 -5.55
C MET A 15 8.59 -11.17 -6.02
N LEU A 16 9.16 -12.13 -5.28
CA LEU A 16 10.41 -12.79 -5.65
C LEU A 16 10.31 -13.47 -7.03
N ALA A 17 9.23 -14.23 -7.27
CA ALA A 17 8.98 -14.89 -8.54
C ALA A 17 8.82 -13.90 -9.71
N LYS A 18 8.36 -12.67 -9.45
CA LYS A 18 8.28 -11.59 -10.45
C LYS A 18 9.57 -10.78 -10.61
N GLY A 19 10.63 -11.17 -9.92
CA GLY A 19 11.96 -10.56 -10.00
C GLY A 19 12.15 -9.32 -9.12
N TYR A 20 11.27 -9.10 -8.14
CA TYR A 20 11.45 -8.05 -7.13
C TYR A 20 12.20 -8.61 -5.93
N ARG A 21 13.08 -7.80 -5.35
CA ARG A 21 13.55 -7.98 -3.98
C ARG A 21 12.63 -7.20 -3.05
N VAL A 22 12.14 -7.83 -1.98
CA VAL A 22 11.44 -7.09 -0.92
C VAL A 22 12.52 -6.35 -0.12
N VAL A 23 12.44 -5.02 -0.13
CA VAL A 23 13.47 -4.15 0.47
C VAL A 23 12.96 -3.41 1.71
N ASP A 24 11.65 -3.20 1.80
CA ASP A 24 11.01 -2.49 2.91
C ASP A 24 9.55 -2.91 3.05
N SER A 25 8.88 -2.38 4.08
CA SER A 25 7.43 -2.50 4.23
C SER A 25 6.82 -1.27 4.88
N VAL A 26 5.68 -0.81 4.35
CA VAL A 26 4.84 0.20 5.01
C VAL A 26 3.77 -0.50 5.83
N VAL A 27 3.57 -0.09 7.08
CA VAL A 27 2.53 -0.61 7.97
C VAL A 27 1.40 0.40 8.12
N TRP A 28 0.20 -0.01 7.74
CA TRP A 28 -1.01 0.77 8.02
C TRP A 28 -1.65 0.30 9.33
N ILE A 29 -1.60 1.16 10.34
CA ILE A 29 -2.30 1.02 11.62
C ILE A 29 -3.72 1.59 11.48
N LYS A 30 -4.71 0.74 11.75
CA LYS A 30 -6.14 1.05 11.64
C LYS A 30 -6.67 1.59 12.95
N GLU A 31 -6.79 2.91 13.01
CA GLU A 31 -7.32 3.61 14.17
C GLU A 31 -8.86 3.53 14.22
N GLY A 32 -9.40 3.53 15.42
CA GLY A 32 -10.81 3.73 15.69
C GLY A 32 -11.12 5.22 15.90
N LYS A 33 -12.41 5.55 15.96
CA LYS A 33 -12.89 6.94 16.03
C LYS A 33 -12.46 7.69 17.32
N LYS A 34 -12.03 6.97 18.35
CA LYS A 34 -11.56 7.51 19.64
C LYS A 34 -10.08 7.19 19.92
N SER A 35 -9.28 6.98 18.87
CA SER A 35 -7.88 6.52 18.99
C SER A 35 -7.71 5.12 19.62
N GLU A 36 -8.80 4.37 19.76
CA GLU A 36 -8.81 2.96 20.14
C GLU A 36 -8.63 2.07 18.91
N TYR A 37 -7.88 0.98 18.99
CA TYR A 37 -7.68 0.08 17.84
C TYR A 37 -8.98 -0.67 17.47
N LYS A 38 -9.26 -0.81 16.16
CA LYS A 38 -10.32 -1.71 15.67
C LYS A 38 -9.87 -3.16 15.92
N ASN A 39 -10.14 -3.68 17.12
CA ASN A 39 -9.72 -4.99 17.63
C ASN A 39 -10.39 -6.18 16.89
N ARG A 40 -10.14 -6.35 15.59
CA ARG A 40 -10.64 -7.51 14.83
C ARG A 40 -9.97 -8.80 15.30
N MET A 41 -10.71 -9.90 15.29
CA MET A 41 -10.16 -11.22 15.65
C MET A 41 -9.19 -11.68 14.56
N GLY A 42 -7.98 -12.06 14.97
CA GLY A 42 -7.06 -12.86 14.17
C GLY A 42 -7.02 -14.30 14.68
N PHE A 43 -6.02 -15.07 14.23
CA PHE A 43 -5.88 -16.48 14.62
C PHE A 43 -5.39 -16.63 16.07
N HIS A 44 -4.36 -15.87 16.44
CA HIS A 44 -3.80 -15.82 17.81
C HIS A 44 -3.78 -14.42 18.41
N LEU A 45 -3.82 -13.38 17.58
CA LEU A 45 -3.67 -11.98 17.99
C LEU A 45 -4.79 -11.13 17.41
N ARG A 46 -5.07 -9.98 18.02
CA ARG A 46 -5.97 -8.98 17.44
C ARG A 46 -5.30 -8.33 16.23
N HIS A 47 -6.02 -8.20 15.12
CA HIS A 47 -5.53 -7.60 13.90
C HIS A 47 -6.02 -6.15 13.78
N ASN A 48 -5.10 -5.21 13.90
CA ASN A 48 -5.35 -3.78 13.76
C ASN A 48 -4.46 -3.14 12.68
N LYS A 49 -3.77 -3.94 11.87
CA LYS A 49 -2.86 -3.45 10.83
C LYS A 49 -2.90 -4.23 9.53
N GLU A 50 -2.60 -3.56 8.44
CA GLU A 50 -2.26 -4.16 7.14
C GLU A 50 -0.81 -3.80 6.78
N ILE A 51 -0.15 -4.66 6.01
CA ILE A 51 1.23 -4.46 5.58
C ILE A 51 1.21 -4.19 4.06
N CYS A 52 2.00 -3.24 3.60
CA CYS A 52 2.29 -3.01 2.19
C CYS A 52 3.78 -3.27 1.95
N LEU A 53 4.10 -4.37 1.25
CA LEU A 53 5.47 -4.71 0.91
C LEU A 53 6.03 -3.72 -0.13
N VAL A 54 7.26 -3.26 0.07
CA VAL A 54 8.00 -2.41 -0.88
C VAL A 54 9.01 -3.29 -1.63
N GLY A 55 8.90 -3.28 -2.95
CA GLY A 55 9.71 -4.12 -3.83
C GLY A 55 10.59 -3.29 -4.75
N LEU A 56 11.84 -3.70 -4.90
CA LEU A 56 12.77 -3.17 -5.87
C LEU A 56 13.08 -4.23 -6.93
N LYS A 57 12.91 -3.87 -8.20
CA LYS A 57 13.29 -4.71 -9.35
C LYS A 57 14.39 -4.01 -10.14
N GLY A 58 15.49 -4.71 -10.39
CA GLY A 58 16.68 -4.12 -11.00
C GLY A 58 17.47 -3.26 -10.02
N THR A 59 18.06 -2.18 -10.53
CA THR A 59 18.82 -1.19 -9.76
C THR A 59 17.90 -0.13 -9.17
N PRO A 60 18.25 0.50 -8.03
CA PRO A 60 17.53 1.66 -7.53
C PRO A 60 17.38 2.73 -8.62
N PRO A 61 16.19 3.32 -8.81
CA PRO A 61 15.98 4.33 -9.83
C PRO A 61 16.73 5.62 -9.50
N GLU A 62 17.15 6.33 -10.55
CA GLU A 62 17.65 7.70 -10.39
C GLU A 62 16.55 8.60 -9.84
N GLY A 63 16.89 9.56 -8.99
CA GLY A 63 15.90 10.49 -8.40
C GLY A 63 15.18 9.97 -7.15
N ILE A 64 15.45 8.74 -6.70
CA ILE A 64 14.94 8.28 -5.40
C ILE A 64 15.41 9.20 -4.27
N GLN A 65 14.48 9.56 -3.39
CA GLN A 65 14.70 10.37 -2.20
C GLN A 65 14.72 9.43 -0.97
N PRO A 66 15.87 8.84 -0.62
CA PRO A 66 15.92 7.91 0.51
C PRO A 66 15.69 8.66 1.83
N PHE A 67 15.08 7.98 2.80
CA PHE A 67 14.84 8.49 4.16
C PHE A 67 13.93 9.73 4.28
N THR A 68 13.17 10.08 3.24
CA THR A 68 12.25 11.24 3.26
C THR A 68 10.80 10.89 3.62
N ALA A 69 10.42 9.62 3.52
CA ALA A 69 9.08 9.14 3.83
C ALA A 69 9.08 8.20 5.03
N THR A 70 7.96 8.20 5.78
CA THR A 70 7.71 7.26 6.87
C THR A 70 7.19 5.93 6.35
N ASP A 71 7.51 4.85 7.07
CA ASP A 71 6.99 3.51 6.84
C ASP A 71 5.70 3.22 7.63
N ILE A 72 5.15 4.20 8.36
CA ILE A 72 3.94 4.04 9.15
C ILE A 72 2.84 4.97 8.65
N ILE A 73 1.67 4.38 8.36
CA ILE A 73 0.43 5.11 8.14
C ILE A 73 -0.51 4.86 9.33
N LYS A 74 -1.02 5.92 9.94
CA LYS A 74 -2.09 5.86 10.94
C LYS A 74 -3.33 6.54 10.39
N SER A 75 -4.44 5.81 10.29
CA SER A 75 -5.71 6.41 9.85
C SER A 75 -6.92 5.56 10.21
N ILE A 76 -8.08 6.21 10.24
CA ILE A 76 -9.37 5.55 10.39
C ILE A 76 -9.75 4.89 9.06
N PRO A 77 -10.01 3.57 9.02
CA PRO A 77 -10.43 2.91 7.78
C PRO A 77 -11.78 3.42 7.27
N GLY A 78 -11.84 3.71 5.98
CA GLY A 78 -13.04 4.08 5.23
C GLY A 78 -13.92 2.86 4.89
N LYS A 79 -14.37 2.79 3.63
CA LYS A 79 -15.20 1.68 3.12
C LYS A 79 -14.41 0.36 3.09
N ASN A 80 -15.13 -0.75 2.93
CA ASN A 80 -14.50 -2.06 2.85
C ASN A 80 -13.44 -2.11 1.73
N SER A 81 -12.26 -2.62 2.08
CA SER A 81 -11.08 -2.73 1.22
C SER A 81 -10.43 -1.41 0.77
N GLU A 82 -11.00 -0.25 1.11
CA GLU A 82 -10.40 1.06 0.87
C GLU A 82 -9.07 1.19 1.61
N LYS A 83 -8.03 1.58 0.87
CA LYS A 83 -6.67 1.74 1.38
C LYS A 83 -6.43 3.21 1.73
N PRO A 84 -5.52 3.51 2.67
CA PRO A 84 -5.25 4.89 3.05
C PRO A 84 -4.62 5.65 1.89
N ARG A 85 -5.13 6.84 1.57
CA ARG A 85 -4.60 7.71 0.50
C ARG A 85 -3.14 8.09 0.72
N GLN A 86 -2.71 8.15 1.98
CA GLN A 86 -1.34 8.44 2.42
C GLN A 86 -0.27 7.54 1.78
N ILE A 87 -0.64 6.35 1.27
CA ILE A 87 0.33 5.52 0.55
C ILE A 87 0.82 6.19 -0.73
N LYS A 88 -0.05 6.95 -1.41
CA LYS A 88 0.34 7.71 -2.61
C LYS A 88 1.27 8.85 -2.25
N ASP A 89 1.03 9.51 -1.12
CA ASP A 89 1.91 10.57 -0.62
C ASP A 89 3.31 10.01 -0.29
N ILE A 90 3.39 8.83 0.34
CA ILE A 90 4.67 8.14 0.59
C ILE A 90 5.39 7.83 -0.73
N ILE A 91 4.68 7.28 -1.72
CA ILE A 91 5.26 6.94 -3.04
C ILE A 91 5.80 8.21 -3.72
N LYS A 92 5.00 9.28 -3.78
CA LYS A 92 5.40 10.56 -4.39
C LYS A 92 6.53 11.27 -3.63
N THR A 93 6.63 11.06 -2.32
CA THR A 93 7.74 11.60 -1.52
C THR A 93 9.04 10.87 -1.80
N LEU A 94 8.98 9.53 -1.97
CA LEU A 94 10.15 8.71 -2.28
C LEU A 94 10.63 8.89 -3.72
N MET A 95 9.70 9.08 -4.66
CA MET A 95 9.97 9.20 -6.09
C MET A 95 9.12 10.34 -6.67
N PRO A 96 9.54 11.61 -6.54
CA PRO A 96 8.75 12.74 -7.03
C PRO A 96 8.76 12.83 -8.55
N ASN A 97 7.64 13.26 -9.14
CA ASN A 97 7.46 13.48 -10.60
C ASN A 97 7.71 12.26 -11.49
N GLU A 98 7.53 11.05 -10.96
CA GLU A 98 7.64 9.81 -11.72
C GLU A 98 6.30 9.33 -12.28
N TYR A 99 6.37 8.28 -13.11
CA TYR A 99 5.17 7.55 -13.55
C TYR A 99 4.68 6.59 -12.47
N TYR A 100 3.43 6.74 -12.06
CA TYR A 100 2.81 5.85 -11.08
C TYR A 100 1.67 5.05 -11.67
N CYS A 101 1.53 3.81 -11.22
CA CYS A 101 0.43 2.92 -11.60
C CYS A 101 -0.16 2.24 -10.37
N GLU A 102 -1.50 2.23 -10.28
CA GLU A 102 -2.25 1.46 -9.30
C GLU A 102 -3.06 0.37 -10.00
N VAL A 103 -2.81 -0.88 -9.64
CA VAL A 103 -3.56 -2.03 -10.15
C VAL A 103 -4.60 -2.47 -9.12
N PHE A 104 -5.78 -2.87 -9.61
CA PHE A 104 -7.00 -3.12 -8.83
C PHE A 104 -7.58 -1.85 -8.19
N ALA A 105 -7.40 -0.72 -8.87
CA ALA A 105 -7.97 0.56 -8.46
C ALA A 105 -9.50 0.54 -8.53
N ARG A 106 -10.12 1.38 -7.71
CA ARG A 106 -11.56 1.68 -7.69
C ARG A 106 -11.73 3.19 -7.67
N ASP A 107 -12.92 3.69 -8.02
CA ASP A 107 -13.17 5.15 -8.10
C ASP A 107 -12.81 5.90 -6.81
N ASN A 108 -12.99 5.28 -5.64
CA ASN A 108 -12.64 5.91 -4.36
C ASN A 108 -11.13 6.09 -4.11
N ASN A 109 -10.30 5.34 -4.84
CA ASN A 109 -8.85 5.39 -4.80
C ASN A 109 -8.24 6.09 -6.02
N ALA A 110 -9.01 6.34 -7.09
CA ALA A 110 -8.51 6.96 -8.31
C ALA A 110 -7.84 8.32 -8.02
N CYS A 111 -6.74 8.59 -8.71
CA CYS A 111 -5.93 9.79 -8.55
C CYS A 111 -5.36 10.13 -9.93
N GLU A 112 -5.51 11.39 -10.36
CA GLU A 112 -5.11 11.83 -11.70
C GLU A 112 -3.61 11.64 -11.98
N GLU A 113 -2.77 11.71 -10.93
CA GLU A 113 -1.33 11.48 -11.05
C GLU A 113 -0.97 10.00 -11.27
N PHE A 114 -1.90 9.06 -11.04
CA PHE A 114 -1.67 7.62 -11.14
C PHE A 114 -2.51 7.04 -12.28
N VAL A 115 -1.84 6.29 -13.17
CA VAL A 115 -2.56 5.40 -14.09
C VAL A 115 -3.28 4.34 -13.26
N SER A 116 -4.62 4.38 -13.27
CA SER A 116 -5.47 3.51 -12.47
C SER A 116 -6.02 2.39 -13.34
N ILE A 117 -5.71 1.14 -12.99
CA ILE A 117 -6.17 -0.05 -13.71
C ILE A 117 -7.08 -0.86 -12.79
N GLY A 118 -8.35 -1.00 -13.14
CA GLY A 118 -9.32 -1.75 -12.35
C GLY A 118 -10.61 -2.01 -13.11
N ASN A 119 -11.21 -3.17 -12.86
CA ASN A 119 -12.47 -3.59 -13.50
C ASN A 119 -13.73 -2.97 -12.86
N GLU A 120 -13.56 -2.23 -11.75
CA GLU A 120 -14.64 -1.52 -11.04
C GLU A 120 -14.55 0.02 -11.23
N LEU A 121 -13.74 0.49 -12.18
CA LEU A 121 -13.67 1.91 -12.54
C LEU A 121 -14.84 2.27 -13.44
N THR A 122 -15.52 3.38 -13.12
CA THR A 122 -16.73 3.79 -13.84
C THR A 122 -16.46 4.77 -14.99
N ASN A 123 -15.37 5.55 -14.91
CA ASN A 123 -14.96 6.46 -15.97
C ASN A 123 -13.89 5.77 -16.83
N GLN A 124 -14.30 5.30 -18.01
CA GLN A 124 -13.43 4.75 -19.05
C GLN A 124 -13.40 5.74 -20.22
N ASP A 125 -12.81 6.91 -20.01
CA ASP A 125 -12.50 7.84 -21.09
C ASP A 125 -11.05 7.67 -21.53
#